data_AF-A0A9D5SY39-F1
#
_entry.id   AF-A0A9D5SY39-F1
#
_cell.length_a   1.000
_cell.length_b   1.000
_cell.length_c   1.000
_cell.angle_alpha   90.00
_cell.angle_beta   90.00
_cell.angle_gamma   90.00
#
_symmetry.space_group_name_H-M   'P 1'
#
loop_
_entity.id
_entity.type
_entity.pdbx_description
1 polymer ?
#
loop_
_entity_poly.entity_id
_entity_poly.type
_entity_poly.pdbx_seq_one_letter_code
_entity_poly.pdbx_strand_id
1 'polypeptide(L)'
;MTQTGLFSLKMKGAAMPKNRKLFAACAAFLLLAQLMCIFPAAVFADGEAAPAYSAEAMCDISLYPGQSHRITGVPADSQFFSSDRMVAEVSADGTVTAKTAGRTFITVCSGGTVVSRLSVYVKQKVLYINLSEDSTTLMYNKTYQISAKARPLSAADTSLVYTSSNPSVATVSQNGVVRAVGEGTAVITVAAADGCGAKAQFTVTAVTTRVYLNTYYVPIKQGSKFRIRSSVSTIYGGIWVKYSSSDPSVATVSSDGCVTAIAPGTAEIYATSSDGRSTRTLTVHCDSAITAQGIDISRYNGDISVSDWKKVMADGYDYVIMRAGYGREVEQMDVKFEQNYKNAREAGIDIGVYHYSYAKTTAQAEKEAEVMLQWLAGKELDYPIYYDVEDDSQSILGTLFLSSIIEAYCSKLEAAGYEVEIYSSAYLLQNYMYRSVLDKRGVWMAHIETDDPHSLYTGEYTMWQFCHKGRVSGLEGDVDLNVCYKTYE
;
A
#
# COMPACT_ATOMS: atom_id res chain seq x y z
N MET A 1 56.90 17.07 19.20
CA MET A 1 57.01 15.64 19.49
C MET A 1 55.74 14.99 18.94
N THR A 2 55.78 14.44 17.72
CA THR A 2 55.90 12.97 17.47
C THR A 2 54.81 12.20 18.23
N GLN A 3 53.94 11.40 17.64
CA GLN A 3 54.23 10.43 16.59
C GLN A 3 52.91 9.87 16.02
N THR A 4 52.96 9.57 14.73
CA THR A 4 52.05 8.76 13.90
C THR A 4 51.84 7.34 14.45
N GLY A 5 50.59 6.89 14.52
CA GLY A 5 50.21 5.49 14.70
C GLY A 5 49.72 4.88 13.39
N LEU A 6 50.50 3.94 12.84
CA LEU A 6 50.10 3.02 11.78
C LEU A 6 49.13 1.98 12.36
N PHE A 7 48.04 1.67 11.65
CA PHE A 7 47.35 0.39 11.76
C PHE A 7 47.34 -0.34 10.42
N SER A 8 47.77 -1.59 10.49
CA SER A 8 47.96 -2.52 9.38
C SER A 8 46.63 -3.06 8.86
N LEU A 9 46.53 -3.31 7.55
CA LEU A 9 45.69 -4.39 7.05
C LEU A 9 46.48 -5.23 6.03
N LYS A 10 46.79 -6.47 6.44
CA LYS A 10 47.24 -7.56 5.59
C LYS A 10 46.14 -7.89 4.57
N MET A 11 46.50 -7.96 3.29
CA MET A 11 45.81 -8.86 2.35
C MET A 11 46.79 -9.88 1.79
N LYS A 12 46.30 -11.12 1.79
CA LYS A 12 46.94 -12.38 1.45
C LYS A 12 47.37 -12.43 0.00
N GLY A 13 48.48 -13.13 -0.23
CA GLY A 13 48.93 -13.48 -1.58
C GLY A 13 47.94 -14.40 -2.29
N ALA A 14 47.84 -14.19 -3.60
CA ALA A 14 47.37 -15.18 -4.56
C ALA A 14 48.37 -15.19 -5.73
N ALA A 15 48.68 -16.40 -6.17
CA ALA A 15 49.77 -16.75 -7.06
C ALA A 15 49.62 -16.21 -8.49
N MET A 16 50.76 -15.90 -9.12
CA MET A 16 50.89 -15.60 -10.54
C MET A 16 50.58 -16.83 -11.41
N PRO A 17 49.86 -16.68 -12.53
CA PRO A 17 50.07 -17.50 -13.70
C PRO A 17 51.09 -16.84 -14.63
N LYS A 18 52.13 -17.60 -14.95
CA LYS A 18 53.08 -17.30 -16.03
C LYS A 18 52.33 -17.24 -17.36
N ASN A 19 52.28 -16.08 -17.99
CA ASN A 19 52.19 -15.99 -19.44
C ASN A 19 52.96 -14.77 -19.95
N ARG A 20 54.21 -15.06 -20.36
CA ARG A 20 55.07 -14.16 -21.12
C ARG A 20 54.43 -13.93 -22.49
N LYS A 21 53.66 -12.85 -22.66
CA LYS A 21 53.32 -12.19 -23.94
C LYS A 21 52.44 -10.96 -23.69
N LEU A 22 52.90 -10.00 -22.87
CA LEU A 22 52.27 -8.68 -22.79
C LEU A 22 53.21 -7.63 -22.17
N PHE A 23 54.43 -7.53 -22.69
CA PHE A 23 55.36 -6.43 -22.43
C PHE A 23 56.13 -6.14 -23.72
N ALA A 24 55.39 -5.76 -24.76
CA ALA A 24 55.93 -5.28 -26.04
C ALA A 24 54.81 -4.58 -26.83
N ALA A 25 54.21 -3.52 -26.26
CA ALA A 25 53.23 -2.68 -26.97
C ALA A 25 53.17 -1.24 -26.41
N CYS A 26 54.31 -0.71 -25.94
CA CYS A 26 54.44 0.69 -25.51
C CYS A 26 55.69 1.38 -26.08
N ALA A 27 56.27 0.85 -27.16
CA ALA A 27 57.45 1.43 -27.81
C ALA A 27 57.37 1.42 -29.35
N ALA A 28 56.17 1.50 -29.92
CA ALA A 28 55.97 1.47 -31.38
C ALA A 28 54.92 2.49 -31.89
N PHE A 29 54.72 3.59 -31.18
CA PHE A 29 53.79 4.67 -31.59
C PHE A 29 54.43 6.07 -31.52
N LEU A 30 55.73 6.13 -31.82
CA LEU A 30 56.49 7.39 -31.95
C LEU A 30 57.29 7.46 -33.26
N LEU A 31 56.99 6.59 -34.23
CA LEU A 31 57.71 6.52 -35.51
C LEU A 31 56.76 6.26 -36.69
N LEU A 32 55.78 7.14 -36.89
CA LEU A 32 54.96 7.19 -38.12
C LEU A 32 54.43 8.61 -38.40
N ALA A 33 55.21 9.62 -38.02
CA ALA A 33 54.99 11.04 -38.36
C ALA A 33 56.16 11.65 -39.16
N GLN A 34 57.05 10.82 -39.72
CA GLN A 34 58.15 11.25 -40.59
C GLN A 34 58.25 10.28 -41.76
N LEU A 35 57.36 10.41 -42.75
CA LEU A 35 57.61 9.99 -44.14
C LEU A 35 56.37 10.30 -44.97
N MET A 36 56.25 11.54 -45.43
CA MET A 36 55.85 11.90 -46.79
C MET A 36 56.08 13.41 -46.94
N CYS A 37 57.31 13.76 -47.31
CA CYS A 37 57.73 14.92 -48.11
C CYS A 37 59.26 14.99 -48.03
N ILE A 38 59.94 14.06 -48.71
CA ILE A 38 61.32 14.26 -49.16
C ILE A 38 61.23 14.43 -50.66
N PHE A 39 61.49 15.63 -51.16
CA PHE A 39 61.99 15.90 -52.51
C PHE A 39 62.79 17.22 -52.49
N PRO A 40 63.73 17.40 -53.43
CA PRO A 40 65.11 17.78 -53.15
C PRO A 40 65.31 19.29 -53.15
N ALA A 41 66.40 19.72 -52.52
CA ALA A 41 66.89 21.10 -52.62
C ALA A 41 67.20 21.45 -54.09
N ALA A 42 66.50 22.44 -54.62
CA ALA A 42 66.92 23.20 -55.80
C ALA A 42 66.94 24.68 -55.41
N VAL A 43 68.07 25.34 -55.69
CA VAL A 43 68.32 26.77 -55.48
C VAL A 43 68.11 27.52 -56.81
N PHE A 44 67.79 28.82 -56.69
CA PHE A 44 67.63 29.90 -57.70
C PHE A 44 66.20 30.05 -58.24
N ALA A 45 65.63 31.25 -58.41
CA ALA A 45 65.99 32.63 -58.10
C ALA A 45 64.71 33.50 -58.23
N ASP A 46 64.77 34.70 -57.66
CA ASP A 46 63.95 35.88 -57.93
C ASP A 46 62.44 35.85 -57.66
N GLY A 47 62.07 36.59 -56.61
CA GLY A 47 61.09 37.67 -56.75
C GLY A 47 59.63 37.30 -56.98
N GLU A 48 58.97 36.73 -55.97
CA GLU A 48 57.61 37.11 -55.58
C GLU A 48 57.34 36.59 -54.17
N ALA A 49 56.99 37.49 -53.25
CA ALA A 49 56.53 37.08 -51.93
C ALA A 49 55.23 36.29 -52.11
N ALA A 50 55.25 35.00 -51.75
CA ALA A 50 54.02 34.22 -51.64
C ALA A 50 53.03 34.99 -50.77
N PRO A 51 51.76 35.15 -51.18
CA PRO A 51 50.80 35.93 -50.40
C PRO A 51 50.71 35.32 -49.01
N ALA A 52 50.96 36.13 -47.99
CA ALA A 52 50.72 35.79 -46.61
C ALA A 52 49.21 35.61 -46.44
N TYR A 53 48.70 34.39 -46.61
CA TYR A 53 47.35 34.04 -46.20
C TYR A 53 47.32 34.18 -44.67
N SER A 54 46.72 35.26 -44.19
CA SER A 54 46.64 35.59 -42.78
C SER A 54 45.95 34.44 -42.03
N ALA A 55 46.73 33.68 -41.26
CA ALA A 55 46.28 32.60 -40.39
C ALA A 55 45.37 33.06 -39.23
N GLU A 56 44.93 34.32 -39.21
CA GLU A 56 44.17 34.93 -38.11
C GLU A 56 42.64 34.84 -38.28
N ALA A 57 42.13 34.40 -39.44
CA ALA A 57 40.68 34.41 -39.71
C ALA A 57 39.97 33.04 -39.60
N MET A 58 40.69 31.95 -39.26
CA MET A 58 40.08 30.62 -39.20
C MET A 58 39.82 30.21 -37.75
N CYS A 59 38.55 30.30 -37.33
CA CYS A 59 38.13 29.95 -35.98
C CYS A 59 38.38 28.47 -35.64
N ASP A 60 38.61 28.18 -34.36
CA ASP A 60 38.64 26.81 -33.84
C ASP A 60 37.31 26.11 -34.15
N ILE A 61 37.38 24.93 -34.77
CA ILE A 61 36.20 24.14 -35.13
C ILE A 61 35.80 23.31 -33.91
N SER A 62 34.59 23.49 -33.39
CA SER A 62 34.05 22.65 -32.33
C SER A 62 32.79 21.93 -32.75
N LEU A 63 32.83 20.60 -32.71
CA LEU A 63 31.79 19.70 -33.24
C LEU A 63 31.48 18.59 -32.24
N TYR A 64 30.27 18.06 -32.29
CA TYR A 64 29.97 16.74 -31.70
C TYR A 64 30.29 15.63 -32.70
N PRO A 65 30.55 14.39 -32.24
CA PRO A 65 30.67 13.22 -33.09
C PRO A 65 29.57 13.13 -34.15
N GLY A 66 29.96 12.87 -35.40
CA GLY A 66 29.07 12.76 -36.56
C GLY A 66 28.71 14.08 -37.25
N GLN A 67 29.04 15.23 -36.65
CA GLN A 67 28.87 16.52 -37.33
C GLN A 67 30.03 16.82 -38.28
N SER A 68 29.74 17.64 -39.29
CA SER A 68 30.75 18.09 -40.25
C SER A 68 30.77 19.60 -40.39
N HIS A 69 31.91 20.16 -40.77
CA HIS A 69 32.12 21.57 -41.04
C HIS A 69 33.01 21.75 -42.26
N ARG A 70 32.58 22.57 -43.22
CA ARG A 70 33.37 22.86 -44.42
C ARG A 70 34.35 24.00 -44.13
N ILE A 71 35.64 23.72 -44.26
CA ILE A 71 36.66 24.75 -44.26
C ILE A 71 36.47 25.62 -45.51
N THR A 72 36.40 26.94 -45.33
CA THR A 72 36.25 27.94 -46.40
C THR A 72 37.31 29.03 -46.24
N GLY A 73 37.50 29.87 -47.27
CA GLY A 73 38.47 30.96 -47.23
C GLY A 73 39.93 30.53 -47.36
N VAL A 74 40.19 29.37 -47.97
CA VAL A 74 41.52 28.82 -48.24
C VAL A 74 41.78 28.75 -49.76
N PRO A 75 43.05 28.73 -50.22
CA PRO A 75 43.39 28.62 -51.64
C PRO A 75 42.70 27.45 -52.35
N ALA A 76 42.35 27.62 -53.62
CA ALA A 76 41.63 26.60 -54.39
C ALA A 76 42.42 25.29 -54.57
N ASP A 77 43.75 25.36 -54.53
CA ASP A 77 44.67 24.22 -54.61
C ASP A 77 44.98 23.59 -53.24
N SER A 78 44.23 23.95 -52.19
CA SER A 78 44.49 23.51 -50.82
C SER A 78 44.37 21.99 -50.66
N GLN A 79 45.35 21.41 -49.95
CA GLN A 79 45.35 20.04 -49.48
C GLN A 79 45.20 20.02 -47.96
N PHE A 80 44.41 19.08 -47.44
CA PHE A 80 44.04 19.02 -46.02
C PHE A 80 44.54 17.75 -45.36
N PHE A 81 45.10 17.89 -44.15
CA PHE A 81 45.64 16.77 -43.38
C PHE A 81 45.18 16.85 -41.94
N SER A 82 44.54 15.79 -41.45
CA SER A 82 44.26 15.64 -40.02
C SER A 82 45.44 14.99 -39.29
N SER A 83 45.85 15.58 -38.16
CA SER A 83 46.88 15.00 -37.29
C SER A 83 46.42 13.76 -36.52
N ASP A 84 45.11 13.59 -36.36
CA ASP A 84 44.49 12.42 -35.74
C ASP A 84 43.11 12.18 -36.39
N ARG A 85 43.10 11.21 -37.31
CA ARG A 85 41.91 10.81 -38.09
C ARG A 85 40.89 10.02 -37.26
N MET A 86 41.22 9.59 -36.05
CA MET A 86 40.28 8.97 -35.11
C MET A 86 39.44 10.02 -34.38
N VAL A 87 40.00 11.21 -34.16
CA VAL A 87 39.27 12.35 -33.59
C VAL A 87 38.47 13.08 -34.66
N ALA A 88 39.08 13.47 -35.79
CA ALA A 88 38.36 14.07 -36.92
C ALA A 88 39.06 13.77 -38.25
N GLU A 89 38.27 13.53 -39.30
CA GLU A 89 38.76 13.35 -40.65
C GLU A 89 38.46 14.59 -41.50
N VAL A 90 39.23 14.81 -42.57
CA VAL A 90 38.99 15.88 -43.53
C VAL A 90 39.05 15.31 -44.94
N SER A 91 38.02 15.56 -45.74
CA SER A 91 37.97 15.15 -47.15
C SER A 91 38.80 16.08 -48.03
N ALA A 92 39.06 15.66 -49.26
CA ALA A 92 39.84 16.42 -50.23
C ALA A 92 39.26 17.82 -50.52
N ASP A 93 37.95 17.97 -50.36
CA ASP A 93 37.27 19.23 -50.56
C ASP A 93 37.37 20.18 -49.35
N GLY A 94 37.91 19.72 -48.21
CA GLY A 94 38.05 20.50 -46.98
C GLY A 94 36.91 20.34 -45.98
N THR A 95 36.00 19.37 -46.17
CA THR A 95 34.96 19.06 -45.18
C THR A 95 35.55 18.26 -44.03
N VAL A 96 35.57 18.83 -42.83
CA VAL A 96 35.97 18.15 -41.59
C VAL A 96 34.78 17.39 -41.05
N THR A 97 34.93 16.11 -40.73
CA THR A 97 33.92 15.26 -40.09
C THR A 97 34.44 14.80 -38.73
N ALA A 98 33.76 15.17 -37.66
CA ALA A 98 34.10 14.79 -36.30
C ALA A 98 33.75 13.32 -36.03
N LYS A 99 34.65 12.58 -35.40
CA LYS A 99 34.49 11.15 -35.11
C LYS A 99 34.44 10.86 -33.62
N THR A 100 35.55 11.04 -32.91
CA THR A 100 35.66 10.67 -31.48
C THR A 100 36.02 11.90 -30.65
N ALA A 101 35.49 11.98 -29.43
CA ALA A 101 35.79 13.08 -28.52
C ALA A 101 37.29 13.22 -28.28
N GLY A 102 37.81 14.45 -28.36
CA GLY A 102 39.24 14.71 -28.32
C GLY A 102 39.61 16.00 -29.06
N ARG A 103 40.91 16.29 -29.09
CA ARG A 103 41.45 17.44 -29.81
C ARG A 103 42.41 16.95 -30.89
N THR A 104 42.25 17.48 -32.10
CA THR A 104 43.15 17.24 -33.22
C THR A 104 43.39 18.55 -33.98
N PHE A 105 44.28 18.53 -34.97
CA PHE A 105 44.54 19.67 -35.83
C PHE A 105 44.33 19.29 -37.29
N ILE A 106 43.77 20.23 -38.05
CA ILE A 106 43.74 20.16 -39.51
C ILE A 106 44.80 21.12 -40.06
N THR A 107 45.77 20.58 -40.76
CA THR A 107 46.79 21.33 -41.48
C THR A 107 46.31 21.56 -42.91
N VAL A 108 46.39 22.80 -43.38
CA VAL A 108 46.06 23.21 -44.75
C VAL A 108 47.35 23.57 -45.46
N CYS A 109 47.59 22.98 -46.63
CA CYS A 109 48.77 23.23 -47.46
C CYS A 109 48.36 23.73 -48.85
N SER A 110 49.05 24.72 -49.41
CA SER A 110 48.89 25.22 -50.80
C SER A 110 50.28 25.41 -51.40
N GLY A 111 50.47 25.04 -52.67
CA GLY A 111 51.80 25.05 -53.31
C GLY A 111 52.91 24.29 -52.56
N GLY A 112 52.56 23.26 -51.77
CA GLY A 112 53.51 22.49 -50.95
C GLY A 112 53.93 23.15 -49.63
N THR A 113 53.39 24.33 -49.28
CA THR A 113 53.66 25.04 -48.02
C THR A 113 52.46 24.99 -47.08
N VAL A 114 52.70 24.85 -45.77
CA VAL A 114 51.63 24.97 -44.76
C VAL A 114 51.15 26.42 -44.71
N VAL A 115 49.88 26.64 -45.03
CA VAL A 115 49.27 27.98 -45.03
C VAL A 115 48.37 28.21 -43.81
N SER A 116 47.88 27.16 -43.16
CA SER A 116 47.08 27.27 -41.93
C SER A 116 47.09 25.98 -41.10
N ARG A 117 46.79 26.11 -39.80
CA ARG A 117 46.58 24.99 -38.89
C ARG A 117 45.42 25.30 -37.95
N LEU A 118 44.30 24.57 -38.12
CA LEU A 118 43.10 24.74 -37.30
C LEU A 118 43.07 23.73 -36.16
N SER A 119 42.68 24.15 -34.96
CA SER A 119 42.33 23.22 -33.89
C SER A 119 40.89 22.73 -34.09
N VAL A 120 40.72 21.41 -34.07
CA VAL A 120 39.40 20.77 -34.05
C VAL A 120 39.19 20.14 -32.67
N TYR A 121 38.18 20.63 -31.95
CA TYR A 121 37.75 20.06 -30.67
C TYR A 121 36.43 19.32 -30.83
N VAL A 122 36.50 17.99 -30.76
CA VAL A 122 35.32 17.13 -30.78
C VAL A 122 34.82 16.95 -29.35
N LYS A 123 33.62 17.49 -29.07
CA LYS A 123 33.00 17.51 -27.75
C LYS A 123 32.59 16.11 -27.29
N GLN A 124 32.79 15.81 -26.01
CA GLN A 124 32.26 14.60 -25.38
C GLN A 124 30.76 14.78 -25.09
N LYS A 125 29.94 13.81 -25.54
CA LYS A 125 28.53 13.68 -25.14
C LYS A 125 28.37 12.88 -23.85
N VAL A 126 27.26 13.07 -23.16
CA VAL A 126 26.80 12.18 -22.10
C VAL A 126 26.57 10.79 -22.69
N LEU A 127 26.91 9.75 -21.93
CA LEU A 127 26.74 8.35 -22.30
C LEU A 127 25.63 7.69 -21.48
N TYR A 128 25.55 7.99 -20.19
CA TYR A 128 24.54 7.44 -19.29
C TYR A 128 24.24 8.41 -18.13
N ILE A 129 23.16 8.15 -17.42
CA ILE A 129 22.72 8.93 -16.25
C ILE A 129 22.65 7.98 -15.06
N ASN A 130 23.33 8.32 -13.97
CA ASN A 130 23.23 7.59 -12.71
C ASN A 130 22.19 8.25 -11.81
N LEU A 131 21.25 7.45 -11.29
CA LEU A 131 20.37 7.82 -10.20
C LEU A 131 20.88 7.22 -8.89
N SER A 132 20.70 7.92 -7.76
CA SER A 132 21.01 7.34 -6.44
C SER A 132 20.02 6.26 -6.02
N GLU A 133 18.76 6.41 -6.44
CA GLU A 133 17.68 5.46 -6.31
C GLU A 133 16.74 5.66 -7.51
N ASP A 134 15.95 4.65 -7.85
CA ASP A 134 15.11 4.62 -9.03
C ASP A 134 13.62 4.75 -8.71
N SER A 135 13.25 4.90 -7.44
CA SER A 135 11.86 5.00 -7.03
C SER A 135 11.67 5.67 -5.67
N THR A 136 10.46 6.18 -5.43
CA THR A 136 10.04 6.69 -4.11
C THR A 136 8.53 6.59 -3.95
N THR A 137 8.06 6.59 -2.70
CA THR A 137 6.63 6.72 -2.36
C THR A 137 6.38 8.04 -1.63
N LEU A 138 5.40 8.82 -2.07
CA LEU A 138 5.10 10.14 -1.51
C LEU A 138 3.63 10.27 -1.14
N MET A 139 3.34 10.85 0.03
CA MET A 139 1.98 11.35 0.29
C MET A 139 1.70 12.57 -0.59
N TYR A 140 0.44 12.78 -0.90
CA TYR A 140 -0.06 13.99 -1.56
C TYR A 140 0.58 15.28 -1.01
N ASN A 141 0.94 16.19 -1.91
CA ASN A 141 1.65 17.45 -1.66
C ASN A 141 3.08 17.33 -1.10
N LYS A 142 3.60 16.13 -0.83
CA LYS A 142 5.01 15.95 -0.46
C LYS A 142 5.90 15.98 -1.68
N THR A 143 7.15 16.33 -1.44
CA THR A 143 8.17 16.52 -2.47
C THR A 143 9.37 15.63 -2.21
N TYR A 144 10.09 15.30 -3.27
CA TYR A 144 11.35 14.57 -3.21
C TYR A 144 12.32 15.12 -4.26
N GLN A 145 13.61 15.18 -3.95
CA GLN A 145 14.63 15.66 -4.88
C GLN A 145 15.29 14.47 -5.56
N ILE A 146 15.11 14.31 -6.87
CA ILE A 146 15.84 13.29 -7.63
C ILE A 146 17.32 13.67 -7.64
N SER A 147 18.17 12.75 -7.17
CA SER A 147 19.62 12.86 -7.26
C SER A 147 20.10 12.09 -8.50
N ALA A 148 20.36 12.84 -9.58
CA ALA A 148 20.80 12.32 -10.87
C ALA A 148 22.12 12.97 -11.30
N LYS A 149 23.00 12.19 -11.96
CA LYS A 149 24.29 12.67 -12.48
C LYS A 149 24.54 12.14 -13.89
N ALA A 150 24.70 13.05 -14.85
CA ALA A 150 25.15 12.72 -16.20
C ALA A 150 26.62 12.26 -16.20
N ARG A 151 26.95 11.26 -17.01
CA ARG A 151 28.30 10.71 -17.13
C ARG A 151 28.70 10.51 -18.60
N PRO A 152 29.98 10.70 -18.96
CA PRO A 152 31.08 11.09 -18.08
C PRO A 152 30.99 12.57 -17.66
N LEU A 153 31.65 12.95 -16.54
CA LEU A 153 31.68 14.35 -16.07
C LEU A 153 32.44 15.28 -17.01
N SER A 154 33.24 14.70 -17.93
CA SER A 154 33.95 15.42 -18.98
C SER A 154 33.06 15.76 -20.19
N ALA A 155 31.78 15.37 -20.17
CA ALA A 155 30.83 15.77 -21.22
C ALA A 155 30.72 17.31 -21.27
N ALA A 156 30.64 17.86 -22.48
CA ALA A 156 30.64 19.30 -22.70
C ALA A 156 29.34 19.98 -22.19
N ASP A 157 28.25 19.23 -22.15
CA ASP A 157 26.99 19.62 -21.53
C ASP A 157 26.48 18.46 -20.67
N THR A 158 26.29 18.71 -19.37
CA THR A 158 25.83 17.72 -18.38
C THR A 158 24.42 18.04 -17.87
N SER A 159 23.74 19.00 -18.50
CA SER A 159 22.40 19.43 -18.13
C SER A 159 21.40 18.30 -18.32
N LEU A 160 20.45 18.21 -17.38
CA LEU A 160 19.41 17.19 -17.35
C LEU A 160 18.04 17.82 -17.54
N VAL A 161 17.18 17.14 -18.28
CA VAL A 161 15.77 17.49 -18.50
C VAL A 161 14.90 16.43 -17.85
N TYR A 162 13.88 16.87 -17.12
CA TYR A 162 12.97 16.01 -16.38
C TYR A 162 11.57 16.12 -16.96
N THR A 163 10.93 14.97 -17.20
CA THR A 163 9.54 14.92 -17.69
C THR A 163 8.76 13.86 -16.95
N SER A 164 7.54 14.18 -16.52
CA SER A 164 6.63 13.22 -15.90
C SER A 164 5.76 12.52 -16.95
N SER A 165 5.59 11.21 -16.83
CA SER A 165 4.63 10.45 -17.64
C SER A 165 3.18 10.76 -17.28
N ASN A 166 2.92 11.21 -16.04
CA ASN A 166 1.59 11.57 -15.57
C ASN A 166 1.64 12.72 -14.56
N PRO A 167 1.58 13.99 -15.03
CA PRO A 167 1.56 15.18 -14.16
C PRO A 167 0.39 15.25 -13.17
N SER A 168 -0.73 14.54 -13.43
CA SER A 168 -1.85 14.48 -12.47
C SER A 168 -1.53 13.64 -11.23
N VAL A 169 -0.55 12.74 -11.33
CA VAL A 169 -0.06 11.90 -10.23
C VAL A 169 1.19 12.51 -9.59
N ALA A 170 2.20 12.86 -10.40
CA ALA A 170 3.41 13.52 -9.93
C ALA A 170 3.94 14.54 -10.93
N THR A 171 4.24 15.74 -10.46
CA THR A 171 4.93 16.77 -11.25
C THR A 171 6.42 16.75 -10.94
N VAL A 172 7.23 17.29 -11.84
CA VAL A 172 8.68 17.46 -11.63
C VAL A 172 9.10 18.85 -12.10
N SER A 173 9.91 19.53 -11.30
CA SER A 173 10.49 20.83 -11.66
C SER A 173 11.71 20.67 -12.59
N GLN A 174 12.16 21.77 -13.18
CA GLN A 174 13.39 21.79 -13.99
C GLN A 174 14.63 21.34 -13.22
N ASN A 175 14.63 21.50 -11.88
CA ASN A 175 15.73 21.09 -11.00
C ASN A 175 15.58 19.66 -10.46
N GLY A 176 14.61 18.88 -10.93
CA GLY A 176 14.41 17.49 -10.51
C GLY A 176 13.68 17.32 -9.16
N VAL A 177 13.10 18.38 -8.58
CA VAL A 177 12.18 18.25 -7.45
C VAL A 177 10.86 17.69 -7.95
N VAL A 178 10.48 16.50 -7.51
CA VAL A 178 9.17 15.90 -7.76
C VAL A 178 8.18 16.30 -6.67
N ARG A 179 6.89 16.39 -7.00
CA ARG A 179 5.79 16.64 -6.08
C ARG A 179 4.63 15.71 -6.38
N ALA A 180 4.11 15.01 -5.38
CA ALA A 180 2.90 14.22 -5.50
C ALA A 180 1.66 15.12 -5.62
N VAL A 181 0.80 14.82 -6.59
CA VAL A 181 -0.38 15.61 -6.96
C VAL A 181 -1.67 14.77 -6.92
N GLY A 182 -1.60 13.47 -7.15
CA GLY A 182 -2.77 12.58 -7.14
C GLY A 182 -2.33 11.14 -6.86
N GLU A 183 -3.26 10.31 -6.42
CA GLU A 183 -2.96 8.90 -6.14
C GLU A 183 -2.64 8.12 -7.42
N GLY A 184 -1.63 7.27 -7.36
CA GLY A 184 -1.22 6.41 -8.47
C GLY A 184 0.29 6.39 -8.68
N THR A 185 0.71 5.93 -9.85
CA THR A 185 2.14 5.82 -10.22
C THR A 185 2.46 6.69 -11.43
N ALA A 186 3.58 7.42 -11.37
CA ALA A 186 4.14 8.18 -12.48
C ALA A 186 5.63 7.88 -12.64
N VAL A 187 6.11 7.80 -13.88
CA VAL A 187 7.53 7.65 -14.18
C VAL A 187 8.09 8.99 -14.60
N ILE A 188 9.10 9.46 -13.88
CA ILE A 188 9.89 10.62 -14.24
C ILE A 188 11.04 10.15 -15.14
N THR A 189 11.05 10.63 -16.37
CA THR A 189 12.18 10.43 -17.27
C THR A 189 13.20 11.54 -17.06
N VAL A 190 14.45 11.16 -16.79
CA VAL A 190 15.61 12.05 -16.70
C VAL A 190 16.41 11.87 -17.98
N ALA A 191 16.54 12.90 -18.82
CA ALA A 191 17.21 12.84 -20.11
C ALA A 191 18.39 13.83 -20.17
N ALA A 192 19.46 13.46 -20.88
CA ALA A 192 20.55 14.39 -21.15
C ALA A 192 20.13 15.44 -22.20
N ALA A 193 20.46 16.71 -21.96
CA ALA A 193 20.07 17.81 -22.84
C ALA A 193 20.90 17.90 -24.14
N ASP A 194 22.08 17.28 -24.16
CA ASP A 194 23.08 17.36 -25.25
C ASP A 194 22.70 16.57 -26.53
N GLY A 195 21.48 16.02 -26.57
CA GLY A 195 20.96 15.25 -27.70
C GLY A 195 21.68 13.92 -27.92
N CYS A 196 22.30 13.33 -26.90
CA CYS A 196 22.89 11.98 -27.00
C CYS A 196 21.84 10.86 -26.92
N GLY A 197 20.66 11.14 -26.36
CA GLY A 197 19.59 10.17 -26.15
C GLY A 197 19.69 9.36 -24.86
N ALA A 198 20.71 9.59 -24.02
CA ALA A 198 20.83 8.94 -22.71
C ALA A 198 19.66 9.34 -21.80
N LYS A 199 19.06 8.32 -21.16
CA LYS A 199 17.90 8.46 -20.27
C LYS A 199 18.03 7.56 -19.05
N ALA A 200 17.41 7.98 -17.96
CA ALA A 200 17.11 7.15 -16.80
C ALA A 200 15.65 7.35 -16.39
N GLN A 201 15.08 6.38 -15.67
CA GLN A 201 13.69 6.42 -15.20
C GLN A 201 13.65 6.38 -13.67
N PHE A 202 12.78 7.20 -13.10
CA PHE A 202 12.55 7.29 -11.67
C PHE A 202 11.05 7.16 -11.38
N THR A 203 10.64 6.15 -10.63
CA THR A 203 9.22 5.83 -10.38
C THR A 203 8.72 6.51 -9.12
N VAL A 204 7.64 7.28 -9.23
CA VAL A 204 6.96 7.89 -8.09
C VAL A 204 5.64 7.17 -7.87
N THR A 205 5.46 6.56 -6.70
CA THR A 205 4.16 6.07 -6.22
C THR A 205 3.59 7.12 -5.28
N ALA A 206 2.55 7.83 -5.71
CA ALA A 206 1.87 8.81 -4.89
C ALA A 206 0.67 8.15 -4.18
N VAL A 207 0.62 8.32 -2.87
CA VAL A 207 -0.44 7.78 -2.00
C VAL A 207 -1.19 8.93 -1.32
N THR A 208 -2.43 8.68 -0.92
CA THR A 208 -3.24 9.63 -0.16
C THR A 208 -3.71 9.02 1.15
N THR A 209 -4.05 9.88 2.11
CA THR A 209 -4.65 9.49 3.37
C THR A 209 -5.99 8.79 3.10
N ARG A 210 -6.25 7.64 3.72
CA ARG A 210 -7.57 6.98 3.69
C ARG A 210 -8.03 6.65 5.10
N VAL A 211 -9.27 7.01 5.42
CA VAL A 211 -9.96 6.56 6.63
C VAL A 211 -10.65 5.23 6.33
N TYR A 212 -10.59 4.31 7.29
CA TYR A 212 -11.32 3.05 7.30
C TYR A 212 -12.18 2.96 8.56
N LEU A 213 -13.38 2.40 8.43
CA LEU A 213 -14.30 2.11 9.53
C LEU A 213 -14.54 0.60 9.59
N ASN A 214 -14.86 0.07 10.78
CA ASN A 214 -15.22 -1.33 10.96
C ASN A 214 -16.63 -1.69 10.50
N THR A 215 -17.52 -0.70 10.37
CA THR A 215 -18.87 -0.84 9.82
C THR A 215 -19.31 0.48 9.20
N TYR A 216 -20.30 0.43 8.32
CA TYR A 216 -20.94 1.60 7.70
C TYR A 216 -22.39 1.79 8.15
N TYR A 217 -22.97 0.83 8.87
CA TYR A 217 -24.33 0.89 9.39
C TYR A 217 -24.37 0.35 10.83
N VAL A 218 -25.11 1.03 11.71
CA VAL A 218 -25.34 0.63 13.10
C VAL A 218 -26.81 0.86 13.45
N PRO A 219 -27.61 -0.21 13.63
CA PRO A 219 -28.86 -0.13 14.39
C PRO A 219 -28.49 0.06 15.88
N ILE A 220 -29.19 0.94 16.58
CA ILE A 220 -28.88 1.24 17.98
C ILE A 220 -30.13 1.54 18.80
N LYS A 221 -30.16 1.05 20.03
CA LYS A 221 -31.21 1.39 21.00
C LYS A 221 -31.05 2.84 21.46
N GLN A 222 -32.16 3.55 21.64
CA GLN A 222 -32.14 4.91 22.20
C GLN A 222 -31.42 4.93 23.57
N GLY A 223 -30.49 5.86 23.74
CA GLY A 223 -29.69 6.01 24.97
C GLY A 223 -28.43 5.14 25.02
N SER A 224 -28.32 4.11 24.18
CA SER A 224 -27.14 3.25 24.11
C SER A 224 -25.98 3.91 23.34
N LYS A 225 -24.79 3.34 23.51
CA LYS A 225 -23.57 3.80 22.85
C LYS A 225 -23.03 2.76 21.88
N PHE A 226 -22.31 3.25 20.89
CA PHE A 226 -21.52 2.45 19.95
C PHE A 226 -20.15 3.09 19.79
N ARG A 227 -19.09 2.30 19.81
CA ARG A 227 -17.73 2.83 19.63
C ARG A 227 -17.18 2.50 18.26
N ILE A 228 -16.99 3.55 17.46
CA ILE A 228 -16.41 3.46 16.13
C ILE A 228 -14.97 2.96 16.24
N ARG A 229 -14.63 1.95 15.42
CA ARG A 229 -13.24 1.58 15.18
C ARG A 229 -12.81 2.17 13.84
N SER A 230 -12.01 3.21 13.92
CA SER A 230 -11.41 3.84 12.75
C SER A 230 -9.91 3.57 12.65
N SER A 231 -9.39 3.47 11.44
CA SER A 231 -7.94 3.55 11.19
C SER A 231 -7.66 4.52 10.04
N VAL A 232 -6.41 4.98 9.94
CA VAL A 232 -5.94 5.85 8.86
C VAL A 232 -4.72 5.22 8.23
N SER A 233 -4.76 4.99 6.91
CA SER A 233 -3.53 4.65 6.18
C SER A 233 -2.73 5.92 5.87
N THR A 234 -1.49 5.95 6.33
CA THR A 234 -0.52 7.02 6.11
C THR A 234 0.89 6.49 6.28
N ILE A 235 1.84 6.98 5.49
CA ILE A 235 3.28 6.70 5.66
C ILE A 235 3.98 7.69 6.61
N TYR A 236 3.25 8.69 7.13
CA TYR A 236 3.71 9.62 8.16
C TYR A 236 2.83 9.52 9.42
N GLY A 237 3.45 9.60 10.59
CA GLY A 237 2.71 9.72 11.85
C GLY A 237 1.98 11.06 12.00
N GLY A 238 1.09 11.14 12.98
CA GLY A 238 0.41 12.40 13.35
C GLY A 238 -0.85 12.73 12.55
N ILE A 239 -1.42 11.78 11.80
CA ILE A 239 -2.77 11.92 11.24
C ILE A 239 -3.75 11.13 12.12
N TRP A 240 -4.76 11.81 12.66
CA TRP A 240 -5.89 11.22 13.40
C TRP A 240 -7.22 11.51 12.71
N VAL A 241 -8.31 10.95 13.26
CA VAL A 241 -9.69 11.09 12.76
C VAL A 241 -10.45 12.13 13.59
N LYS A 242 -11.20 12.99 12.91
CA LYS A 242 -12.18 13.94 13.47
C LYS A 242 -13.58 13.40 13.19
N TYR A 243 -14.43 13.45 14.21
CA TYR A 243 -15.81 12.99 14.10
C TYR A 243 -16.80 14.16 14.15
N SER A 244 -17.91 14.03 13.42
CA SER A 244 -19.05 14.95 13.48
C SER A 244 -20.34 14.21 13.14
N SER A 245 -21.47 14.67 13.68
CA SER A 245 -22.80 14.16 13.33
C SER A 245 -23.52 15.13 12.40
N SER A 246 -24.26 14.60 11.43
CA SER A 246 -25.20 15.35 10.58
C SER A 246 -26.43 15.82 11.35
N ASP A 247 -26.88 15.06 12.35
CA ASP A 247 -27.99 15.40 13.24
C ASP A 247 -27.70 14.99 14.69
N PRO A 248 -27.10 15.90 15.49
CA PRO A 248 -26.84 15.67 16.91
C PRO A 248 -28.10 15.43 17.77
N SER A 249 -29.30 15.74 17.28
CA SER A 249 -30.55 15.47 18.01
C SER A 249 -30.98 14.00 17.91
N VAL A 250 -30.48 13.28 16.90
CA VAL A 250 -30.67 11.83 16.72
C VAL A 250 -29.48 11.05 17.28
N ALA A 251 -28.25 11.44 16.91
CA ALA A 251 -27.04 10.79 17.42
C ALA A 251 -25.88 11.78 17.58
N THR A 252 -25.19 11.71 18.72
CA THR A 252 -23.96 12.49 18.98
C THR A 252 -22.73 11.61 18.84
N VAL A 253 -21.56 12.22 18.63
CA VAL A 253 -20.28 11.51 18.60
C VAL A 253 -19.20 12.30 19.34
N SER A 254 -18.46 11.64 20.22
CA SER A 254 -17.33 12.24 20.93
C SER A 254 -16.06 12.28 20.07
N SER A 255 -15.05 13.03 20.53
CA SER A 255 -13.75 13.12 19.83
C SER A 255 -13.00 11.80 19.73
N ASP A 256 -13.27 10.85 20.62
CA ASP A 256 -12.67 9.51 20.65
C ASP A 256 -13.55 8.43 19.98
N GLY A 257 -14.57 8.86 19.22
CA GLY A 257 -15.39 8.01 18.35
C GLY A 257 -16.50 7.23 19.08
N CYS A 258 -16.93 7.66 20.26
CA CYS A 258 -18.08 7.09 20.95
C CYS A 258 -19.35 7.79 20.49
N VAL A 259 -20.22 7.05 19.79
CA VAL A 259 -21.54 7.48 19.36
C VAL A 259 -22.53 7.25 20.48
N THR A 260 -23.43 8.20 20.74
CA THR A 260 -24.57 8.02 21.66
C THR A 260 -25.87 8.32 20.92
N ALA A 261 -26.80 7.37 20.95
CA ALA A 261 -28.14 7.54 20.38
C ALA A 261 -29.00 8.40 21.30
N ILE A 262 -29.62 9.45 20.75
CA ILE A 262 -30.37 10.46 21.51
C ILE A 262 -31.88 10.28 21.34
N ALA A 263 -32.35 10.16 20.09
CA ALA A 263 -33.75 10.04 19.75
C ALA A 263 -33.94 9.16 18.51
N PRO A 264 -35.12 8.52 18.35
CA PRO A 264 -35.42 7.72 17.16
C PRO A 264 -35.25 8.50 15.86
N GLY A 265 -34.63 7.87 14.86
CA GLY A 265 -34.32 8.49 13.58
C GLY A 265 -32.99 8.00 13.00
N THR A 266 -32.55 8.65 11.92
CA THR A 266 -31.29 8.34 11.25
C THR A 266 -30.37 9.54 11.23
N ALA A 267 -29.10 9.32 11.57
CA ALA A 267 -28.04 10.32 11.45
C ALA A 267 -26.79 9.71 10.82
N GLU A 268 -26.14 10.47 9.95
CA GLU A 268 -24.80 10.17 9.46
C GLU A 268 -23.73 10.70 10.43
N ILE A 269 -22.76 9.85 10.76
CA ILE A 269 -21.53 10.21 11.45
C ILE A 269 -20.38 10.26 10.44
N TYR A 270 -19.75 11.42 10.31
CA TYR A 270 -18.60 11.63 9.44
C TYR A 270 -17.30 11.42 10.20
N ALA A 271 -16.47 10.51 9.72
CA ALA A 271 -15.10 10.28 10.16
C ALA A 271 -14.14 10.87 9.13
N THR A 272 -13.57 12.04 9.43
CA THR A 272 -12.72 12.80 8.51
C THR A 272 -11.28 12.78 8.97
N SER A 273 -10.33 12.50 8.07
CA SER A 273 -8.91 12.61 8.39
C SER A 273 -8.57 14.04 8.80
N SER A 274 -7.67 14.20 9.76
CA SER A 274 -7.30 15.52 10.30
C SER A 274 -6.74 16.50 9.26
N ASP A 275 -6.20 16.00 8.14
CA ASP A 275 -5.74 16.75 6.96
C ASP A 275 -6.85 17.04 5.92
N GLY A 276 -8.07 16.58 6.17
CA GLY A 276 -9.25 16.82 5.34
C GLY A 276 -9.30 16.05 4.01
N ARG A 277 -8.42 15.07 3.79
CA ARG A 277 -8.31 14.36 2.50
C ARG A 277 -9.21 13.16 2.33
N SER A 278 -9.69 12.58 3.43
CA SER A 278 -10.55 11.41 3.38
C SER A 278 -11.64 11.54 4.41
N THR A 279 -12.87 11.32 3.96
CA THR A 279 -14.04 11.19 4.81
C THR A 279 -14.69 9.83 4.57
N ARG A 280 -15.13 9.20 5.66
CA ARG A 280 -16.02 8.03 5.65
C ARG A 280 -17.27 8.39 6.43
N THR A 281 -18.36 7.73 6.05
CA THR A 281 -19.67 7.92 6.66
C THR A 281 -20.09 6.61 7.32
N LEU A 282 -20.62 6.73 8.53
CA LEU A 282 -21.33 5.68 9.26
C LEU A 282 -22.78 6.13 9.42
N THR A 283 -23.73 5.33 8.96
CA THR A 283 -25.16 5.55 9.20
C THR A 283 -25.54 4.97 10.55
N VAL A 284 -26.08 5.80 11.42
CA VAL A 284 -26.63 5.41 12.72
C VAL A 284 -28.14 5.47 12.62
N HIS A 285 -28.80 4.34 12.85
CA HIS A 285 -30.25 4.24 12.87
C HIS A 285 -30.71 3.94 14.30
N CYS A 286 -31.19 4.97 15.01
CA CYS A 286 -31.80 4.82 16.32
C CYS A 286 -33.23 4.33 16.11
N ASP A 287 -33.47 3.05 16.35
CA ASP A 287 -34.75 2.39 16.09
C ASP A 287 -35.54 2.22 17.39
N SER A 288 -36.78 2.73 17.40
CA SER A 288 -37.69 2.60 18.54
C SER A 288 -38.22 1.18 18.75
N ALA A 289 -38.10 0.29 17.75
CA ALA A 289 -38.48 -1.11 17.87
C ALA A 289 -37.43 -1.94 18.65
N ILE A 290 -36.20 -1.44 18.79
CA ILE A 290 -35.16 -2.12 19.56
C ILE A 290 -35.47 -2.00 21.05
N THR A 291 -35.76 -3.12 21.69
CA THR A 291 -36.08 -3.22 23.13
C THR A 291 -34.82 -3.28 23.98
N ALA A 292 -33.77 -3.94 23.48
CA ALA A 292 -32.50 -4.12 24.18
C ALA A 292 -31.32 -4.17 23.21
N GLN A 293 -30.15 -3.74 23.69
CA GLN A 293 -28.88 -3.88 22.97
C GLN A 293 -27.99 -4.84 23.75
N GLY A 294 -27.30 -5.76 23.08
CA GLY A 294 -26.48 -6.75 23.76
C GLY A 294 -25.24 -7.17 23.00
N ILE A 295 -24.52 -8.09 23.60
CA ILE A 295 -23.32 -8.71 23.04
C ILE A 295 -23.40 -10.22 23.20
N ASP A 296 -22.58 -10.93 22.45
CA ASP A 296 -22.32 -12.34 22.68
C ASP A 296 -20.83 -12.61 22.86
N ILE A 297 -20.52 -13.56 23.73
CA ILE A 297 -19.14 -13.84 24.16
C ILE A 297 -18.87 -15.33 24.34
N SER A 298 -17.59 -15.67 24.33
CA SER A 298 -17.09 -17.01 24.65
C SER A 298 -15.72 -16.92 25.34
N ARG A 299 -15.01 -18.05 25.48
CA ARG A 299 -13.61 -18.05 25.94
C ARG A 299 -12.67 -17.10 25.20
N TYR A 300 -13.01 -16.72 23.96
CA TYR A 300 -12.15 -15.89 23.12
C TYR A 300 -12.12 -14.42 23.56
N ASN A 301 -13.07 -13.99 24.41
CA ASN A 301 -13.11 -12.63 24.95
C ASN A 301 -12.31 -12.47 26.26
N GLY A 302 -11.59 -13.51 26.68
CA GLY A 302 -10.67 -13.46 27.82
C GLY A 302 -11.35 -13.55 29.18
N ASP A 303 -10.74 -12.92 30.19
CA ASP A 303 -11.25 -12.87 31.57
C ASP A 303 -12.02 -11.58 31.79
N ILE A 304 -13.32 -11.68 32.10
CA ILE A 304 -14.21 -10.53 32.26
C ILE A 304 -14.59 -10.38 33.74
N SER A 305 -14.16 -9.31 34.39
CA SER A 305 -14.46 -9.06 35.80
C SER A 305 -15.84 -8.45 36.01
N VAL A 306 -16.35 -8.47 37.24
CA VAL A 306 -17.57 -7.74 37.64
C VAL A 306 -17.46 -6.25 37.28
N SER A 307 -16.28 -5.65 37.42
CA SER A 307 -16.05 -4.24 37.09
C SER A 307 -16.07 -3.97 35.58
N ASP A 308 -15.71 -4.97 34.77
CA ASP A 308 -15.78 -4.86 33.31
C ASP A 308 -17.22 -4.96 32.83
N TRP A 309 -18.04 -5.86 33.42
CA TRP A 309 -19.48 -5.90 33.17
C TRP A 309 -20.18 -4.58 33.50
N LYS A 310 -19.77 -3.87 34.56
CA LYS A 310 -20.27 -2.53 34.86
C LYS A 310 -19.92 -1.50 33.78
N LYS A 311 -18.77 -1.65 33.10
CA LYS A 311 -18.42 -0.79 31.95
C LYS A 311 -19.24 -1.15 30.71
N VAL A 312 -19.47 -2.44 30.46
CA VAL A 312 -20.34 -2.94 29.37
C VAL A 312 -21.74 -2.33 29.50
N MET A 313 -22.37 -2.44 30.68
CA MET A 313 -23.68 -1.82 30.91
C MET A 313 -23.66 -0.29 30.84
N ALA A 314 -22.57 0.36 31.25
CA ALA A 314 -22.44 1.82 31.12
C ALA A 314 -22.32 2.32 29.67
N ASP A 315 -21.95 1.42 28.74
CA ASP A 315 -22.03 1.67 27.30
C ASP A 315 -23.45 1.40 26.73
N GLY A 316 -24.40 0.97 27.56
CA GLY A 316 -25.80 0.75 27.17
C GLY A 316 -26.05 -0.62 26.55
N TYR A 317 -25.25 -1.62 26.92
CA TYR A 317 -25.52 -3.03 26.65
C TYR A 317 -26.30 -3.63 27.82
N ASP A 318 -27.52 -4.05 27.56
CA ASP A 318 -28.51 -4.54 28.53
C ASP A 318 -28.31 -6.03 28.85
N TYR A 319 -27.84 -6.82 27.89
CA TYR A 319 -27.72 -8.28 28.03
C TYR A 319 -26.44 -8.85 27.41
N VAL A 320 -26.14 -10.09 27.79
CA VAL A 320 -25.08 -10.92 27.19
C VAL A 320 -25.59 -12.33 26.87
N ILE A 321 -25.28 -12.83 25.67
CA ILE A 321 -25.46 -14.24 25.31
C ILE A 321 -24.10 -14.95 25.41
N MET A 322 -23.94 -15.86 26.36
CA MET A 322 -22.65 -16.53 26.62
C MET A 322 -22.58 -17.92 26.01
N ARG A 323 -21.44 -18.31 25.43
CA ARG A 323 -21.26 -19.71 25.06
C ARG A 323 -21.24 -20.58 26.31
N ALA A 324 -22.23 -21.46 26.46
CA ALA A 324 -22.22 -22.48 27.50
C ALA A 324 -21.23 -23.59 27.17
N GLY A 325 -21.19 -24.01 25.90
CA GLY A 325 -20.26 -25.02 25.40
C GLY A 325 -20.52 -25.35 23.94
N TYR A 326 -19.98 -26.49 23.51
CA TYR A 326 -20.14 -27.00 22.15
C TYR A 326 -20.20 -28.52 22.12
N GLY A 327 -20.89 -29.10 21.14
CA GLY A 327 -20.95 -30.55 21.00
C GLY A 327 -21.63 -31.26 22.18
N ARG A 328 -21.26 -32.52 22.42
CA ARG A 328 -22.11 -33.47 23.15
C ARG A 328 -21.44 -34.14 24.35
N GLU A 329 -20.21 -33.75 24.67
CA GLU A 329 -19.47 -34.28 25.82
C GLU A 329 -19.41 -33.19 26.91
N VAL A 330 -19.57 -33.58 28.18
CA VAL A 330 -19.68 -32.64 29.31
C VAL A 330 -18.42 -31.77 29.45
N GLU A 331 -17.26 -32.29 29.07
CA GLU A 331 -15.96 -31.60 29.09
C GLU A 331 -15.83 -30.51 28.01
N GLN A 332 -16.79 -30.43 27.08
CA GLN A 332 -16.83 -29.41 26.03
C GLN A 332 -17.55 -28.12 26.48
N MET A 333 -17.81 -27.97 27.78
CA MET A 333 -18.19 -26.68 28.35
C MET A 333 -17.16 -25.62 27.94
N ASP A 334 -17.63 -24.42 27.62
CA ASP A 334 -16.72 -23.31 27.41
C ASP A 334 -15.97 -23.03 28.72
N VAL A 335 -14.65 -23.06 28.66
CA VAL A 335 -13.77 -22.97 29.84
C VAL A 335 -13.90 -21.65 30.61
N LYS A 336 -14.55 -20.63 30.03
CA LYS A 336 -14.87 -19.37 30.72
C LYS A 336 -16.32 -19.26 31.17
N PHE A 337 -17.21 -20.19 30.79
CA PHE A 337 -18.65 -20.10 31.04
C PHE A 337 -19.00 -19.86 32.51
N GLU A 338 -18.51 -20.72 33.42
CA GLU A 338 -18.83 -20.60 34.86
C GLU A 338 -18.36 -19.27 35.46
N GLN A 339 -17.15 -18.83 35.08
CA GLN A 339 -16.59 -17.58 35.59
C GLN A 339 -17.34 -16.36 35.02
N ASN A 340 -17.68 -16.39 33.73
CA ASN A 340 -18.44 -15.33 33.08
C ASN A 340 -19.85 -15.23 33.64
N TYR A 341 -20.57 -16.35 33.77
CA TYR A 341 -21.91 -16.42 34.35
C TYR A 341 -21.92 -15.85 35.77
N LYS A 342 -21.01 -16.32 36.63
CA LYS A 342 -20.89 -15.83 38.01
C LYS A 342 -20.68 -14.32 38.06
N ASN A 343 -19.71 -13.80 37.30
CA ASN A 343 -19.38 -12.37 37.33
C ASN A 343 -20.47 -11.50 36.71
N ALA A 344 -21.17 -11.99 35.68
CA ALA A 344 -22.29 -11.29 35.06
C ALA A 344 -23.50 -11.23 36.00
N ARG A 345 -23.88 -12.35 36.65
CA ARG A 345 -24.96 -12.34 37.66
C ARG A 345 -24.63 -11.40 38.82
N GLU A 346 -23.38 -11.42 39.31
CA GLU A 346 -22.94 -10.49 40.36
C GLU A 346 -22.97 -9.03 39.89
N ALA A 347 -22.64 -8.76 38.62
CA ALA A 347 -22.78 -7.44 38.04
C ALA A 347 -24.24 -7.04 37.78
N GLY A 348 -25.16 -8.00 37.64
CA GLY A 348 -26.56 -7.75 37.32
C GLY A 348 -26.82 -7.35 35.86
N ILE A 349 -26.04 -7.90 34.93
CA ILE A 349 -26.37 -7.86 33.49
C ILE A 349 -27.23 -9.08 33.16
N ASP A 350 -28.24 -8.91 32.30
CA ASP A 350 -29.14 -10.00 31.90
C ASP A 350 -28.39 -11.06 31.09
N ILE A 351 -28.68 -12.34 31.34
CA ILE A 351 -27.92 -13.47 30.80
C ILE A 351 -28.79 -14.38 29.94
N GLY A 352 -28.35 -14.59 28.71
CA GLY A 352 -28.71 -15.74 27.88
C GLY A 352 -27.49 -16.59 27.59
N VAL A 353 -27.70 -17.71 26.90
CA VAL A 353 -26.61 -18.64 26.58
C VAL A 353 -26.78 -19.24 25.21
N TYR A 354 -25.69 -19.66 24.58
CA TYR A 354 -25.74 -20.41 23.34
C TYR A 354 -24.93 -21.70 23.40
N HIS A 355 -25.33 -22.66 22.57
CA HIS A 355 -24.67 -23.94 22.38
C HIS A 355 -24.30 -24.11 20.90
N TYR A 356 -23.01 -24.06 20.59
CA TYR A 356 -22.49 -24.33 19.24
C TYR A 356 -22.61 -25.82 18.88
N SER A 357 -23.42 -26.13 17.87
CA SER A 357 -23.74 -27.51 17.50
C SER A 357 -22.72 -28.15 16.55
N TYR A 358 -22.46 -29.44 16.77
CA TYR A 358 -21.81 -30.34 15.79
C TYR A 358 -22.72 -31.51 15.39
N ALA A 359 -24.00 -31.48 15.78
CA ALA A 359 -24.92 -32.58 15.57
C ALA A 359 -25.23 -32.79 14.08
N LYS A 360 -25.09 -34.05 13.64
CA LYS A 360 -25.45 -34.51 12.28
C LYS A 360 -26.66 -35.45 12.27
N THR A 361 -27.17 -35.78 13.45
CA THR A 361 -28.35 -36.62 13.64
C THR A 361 -29.15 -36.13 14.83
N THR A 362 -30.44 -36.45 14.88
CA THR A 362 -31.31 -36.10 16.01
C THR A 362 -30.80 -36.69 17.33
N ALA A 363 -30.29 -37.93 17.32
CA ALA A 363 -29.70 -38.54 18.50
C ALA A 363 -28.43 -37.84 19.00
N GLN A 364 -27.67 -37.17 18.12
CA GLN A 364 -26.55 -36.32 18.55
C GLN A 364 -27.08 -35.02 19.15
N ALA A 365 -28.07 -34.38 18.51
CA ALA A 365 -28.71 -33.17 19.00
C ALA A 365 -29.34 -33.37 20.40
N GLU A 366 -29.98 -34.51 20.63
CA GLU A 366 -30.53 -34.88 21.94
C GLU A 366 -29.45 -35.03 23.02
N LYS A 367 -28.24 -35.45 22.66
CA LYS A 367 -27.09 -35.49 23.60
C LYS A 367 -26.50 -34.10 23.84
N GLU A 368 -26.45 -33.25 22.82
CA GLU A 368 -26.09 -31.83 22.98
C GLU A 368 -27.05 -31.13 23.96
N ALA A 369 -28.36 -31.40 23.85
CA ALA A 369 -29.34 -30.89 24.81
C ALA A 369 -29.14 -31.47 26.23
N GLU A 370 -28.80 -32.75 26.37
CA GLU A 370 -28.51 -33.36 27.68
C GLU A 370 -27.30 -32.72 28.38
N VAL A 371 -26.22 -32.42 27.66
CA VAL A 371 -25.06 -31.74 28.26
C VAL A 371 -25.36 -30.27 28.56
N MET A 372 -26.19 -29.60 27.73
CA MET A 372 -26.65 -28.24 28.03
C MET A 372 -27.41 -28.18 29.37
N LEU A 373 -28.32 -29.12 29.61
CA LEU A 373 -29.04 -29.22 30.89
C LEU A 373 -28.10 -29.43 32.07
N GLN A 374 -27.03 -30.19 31.89
CA GLN A 374 -26.01 -30.40 32.93
C GLN A 374 -25.23 -29.11 33.22
N TRP A 375 -24.81 -28.39 32.18
CA TRP A 375 -24.09 -27.13 32.33
C TRP A 375 -24.94 -26.02 32.97
N LEU A 376 -26.25 -26.03 32.73
CA LEU A 376 -27.19 -25.07 33.29
C LEU A 376 -27.76 -25.44 34.67
N ALA A 377 -27.40 -26.59 35.23
CA ALA A 377 -27.91 -27.01 36.53
C ALA A 377 -27.68 -25.93 37.61
N GLY A 378 -28.77 -25.43 38.20
CA GLY A 378 -28.75 -24.40 39.23
C GLY A 378 -28.46 -22.98 38.73
N LYS A 379 -28.53 -22.74 37.42
CA LYS A 379 -28.41 -21.42 36.80
C LYS A 379 -29.77 -20.88 36.39
N GLU A 380 -29.93 -19.57 36.47
CA GLU A 380 -31.10 -18.81 36.04
C GLU A 380 -30.70 -17.99 34.82
N LEU A 381 -31.60 -17.91 33.85
CA LEU A 381 -31.40 -17.15 32.62
C LEU A 381 -32.50 -16.10 32.50
N ASP A 382 -32.10 -14.92 32.03
CA ASP A 382 -32.99 -13.79 31.74
C ASP A 382 -33.30 -13.72 30.22
N TYR A 383 -32.47 -14.38 29.41
CA TYR A 383 -32.63 -14.56 27.97
C TYR A 383 -32.62 -16.06 27.59
N PRO A 384 -33.14 -16.43 26.41
CA PRO A 384 -33.25 -17.82 25.98
C PRO A 384 -31.92 -18.58 25.91
N ILE A 385 -32.06 -19.90 25.78
CA ILE A 385 -31.01 -20.75 25.22
C ILE A 385 -31.05 -20.62 23.69
N TYR A 386 -29.92 -20.30 23.08
CA TYR A 386 -29.78 -20.23 21.63
C TYR A 386 -29.09 -21.49 21.10
N TYR A 387 -29.76 -22.22 20.21
CA TYR A 387 -29.12 -23.31 19.48
C TYR A 387 -28.39 -22.74 18.27
N ASP A 388 -27.06 -22.77 18.34
CA ASP A 388 -26.17 -22.18 17.34
C ASP A 388 -25.84 -23.22 16.26
N VAL A 389 -26.37 -22.96 15.05
CA VAL A 389 -26.34 -23.85 13.89
C VAL A 389 -25.60 -23.17 12.75
N GLU A 390 -24.30 -23.36 12.69
CA GLU A 390 -23.42 -22.72 11.71
C GLU A 390 -22.38 -23.65 11.09
N ASP A 391 -22.20 -24.85 11.63
CA ASP A 391 -21.12 -25.73 11.19
C ASP A 391 -21.31 -26.17 9.73
N ASP A 392 -20.29 -25.98 8.91
CA ASP A 392 -20.31 -26.30 7.48
C ASP A 392 -20.79 -27.73 7.21
N SER A 393 -20.48 -28.67 8.11
CA SER A 393 -20.85 -30.07 7.95
C SER A 393 -22.33 -30.36 8.20
N GLN A 394 -23.09 -29.39 8.72
CA GLN A 394 -24.54 -29.45 8.86
C GLN A 394 -25.25 -28.96 7.59
N SER A 395 -24.68 -27.99 6.87
CA SER A 395 -25.26 -27.43 5.63
C SER A 395 -25.44 -28.49 4.52
N ILE A 396 -24.56 -29.51 4.50
CA ILE A 396 -24.59 -30.59 3.50
C ILE A 396 -25.63 -31.69 3.78
N LEU A 397 -26.28 -31.68 4.95
CA LEU A 397 -27.26 -32.70 5.34
C LEU A 397 -28.60 -32.54 4.60
N GLY A 398 -28.87 -31.33 4.10
CA GLY A 398 -30.14 -30.96 3.47
C GLY A 398 -31.20 -30.53 4.48
N THR A 399 -32.15 -29.73 3.99
CA THR A 399 -33.11 -28.96 4.81
C THR A 399 -33.92 -29.82 5.78
N LEU A 400 -34.38 -31.00 5.34
CA LEU A 400 -35.17 -31.90 6.17
C LEU A 400 -34.38 -32.40 7.39
N PHE A 401 -33.15 -32.86 7.18
CA PHE A 401 -32.34 -33.41 8.26
C PHE A 401 -31.88 -32.32 9.23
N LEU A 402 -31.44 -31.17 8.72
CA LEU A 402 -31.06 -30.04 9.58
C LEU A 402 -32.22 -29.55 10.43
N SER A 403 -33.41 -29.40 9.83
CA SER A 403 -34.63 -29.01 10.56
C SER A 403 -35.01 -30.04 11.63
N SER A 404 -34.76 -31.32 11.39
CA SER A 404 -35.07 -32.39 12.36
C SER A 404 -34.09 -32.40 13.54
N ILE A 405 -32.82 -32.07 13.29
CA ILE A 405 -31.77 -31.90 14.31
C ILE A 405 -32.13 -30.74 15.23
N ILE A 406 -32.49 -29.59 14.66
CA ILE A 406 -32.94 -28.40 15.40
C ILE A 406 -34.15 -28.75 16.28
N GLU A 407 -35.18 -29.38 15.70
CA GLU A 407 -36.39 -29.74 16.45
C GLU A 407 -36.08 -30.69 17.62
N ALA A 408 -35.18 -31.66 17.44
CA ALA A 408 -34.81 -32.62 18.48
C ALA A 408 -34.07 -31.96 19.66
N TYR A 409 -33.14 -31.04 19.38
CA TYR A 409 -32.45 -30.28 20.41
C TYR A 409 -33.43 -29.38 21.18
N CYS A 410 -34.14 -28.51 20.46
CA CYS A 410 -34.99 -27.50 21.08
C CYS A 410 -36.13 -28.14 21.88
N SER A 411 -36.83 -29.13 21.33
CA SER A 411 -37.96 -29.78 22.04
C SER A 411 -37.53 -30.42 23.36
N LYS A 412 -36.27 -30.88 23.46
CA LYS A 412 -35.76 -31.51 24.67
C LYS A 412 -35.51 -30.50 25.80
N LEU A 413 -34.98 -29.33 25.46
CA LEU A 413 -34.78 -28.23 26.41
C LEU A 413 -36.10 -27.55 26.79
N GLU A 414 -37.01 -27.40 25.83
CA GLU A 414 -38.38 -26.91 26.06
C GLU A 414 -39.14 -27.83 27.02
N ALA A 415 -39.02 -29.15 26.85
CA ALA A 415 -39.60 -30.11 27.78
C ALA A 415 -38.99 -30.04 29.20
N ALA A 416 -37.79 -29.49 29.34
CA ALA A 416 -37.15 -29.21 30.62
C ALA A 416 -37.49 -27.83 31.19
N GLY A 417 -38.35 -27.05 30.50
CA GLY A 417 -38.87 -25.76 30.95
C GLY A 417 -38.07 -24.53 30.50
N TYR A 418 -37.10 -24.69 29.60
CA TYR A 418 -36.34 -23.56 29.05
C TYR A 418 -37.01 -22.97 27.81
N GLU A 419 -36.95 -21.65 27.66
CA GLU A 419 -37.18 -21.01 26.38
C GLU A 419 -35.96 -21.21 25.47
N VAL A 420 -36.21 -21.63 24.22
CA VAL A 420 -35.16 -21.94 23.25
C VAL A 420 -35.41 -21.21 21.95
N GLU A 421 -34.39 -20.52 21.45
CA GLU A 421 -34.38 -19.81 20.19
C GLU A 421 -33.26 -20.33 19.30
N ILE A 422 -33.29 -19.99 18.01
CA ILE A 422 -32.35 -20.52 17.01
C ILE A 422 -31.41 -19.41 16.59
N TYR A 423 -30.10 -19.67 16.63
CA TYR A 423 -29.09 -18.79 16.06
C TYR A 423 -28.49 -19.40 14.79
N SER A 424 -28.39 -18.60 13.74
CA SER A 424 -27.66 -18.94 12.51
C SER A 424 -27.53 -17.72 11.59
N SER A 425 -26.67 -17.82 10.58
CA SER A 425 -26.61 -16.83 9.50
C SER A 425 -27.92 -16.73 8.72
N ALA A 426 -28.27 -15.52 8.27
CA ALA A 426 -29.45 -15.25 7.44
C ALA A 426 -29.54 -16.18 6.22
N TYR A 427 -28.41 -16.49 5.59
CA TYR A 427 -28.35 -17.39 4.45
C TYR A 427 -28.74 -18.84 4.80
N LEU A 428 -28.26 -19.38 5.92
CA LEU A 428 -28.62 -20.72 6.38
C LEU A 428 -30.09 -20.80 6.79
N LEU A 429 -30.57 -19.81 7.55
CA LEU A 429 -31.97 -19.70 7.96
C LEU A 429 -32.91 -19.70 6.74
N GLN A 430 -32.58 -18.93 5.70
CA GLN A 430 -33.42 -18.78 4.52
C GLN A 430 -33.43 -20.02 3.61
N ASN A 431 -32.30 -20.72 3.49
CA ASN A 431 -32.11 -21.73 2.43
C ASN A 431 -32.03 -23.18 2.93
N TYR A 432 -31.72 -23.41 4.21
CA TYR A 432 -31.40 -24.73 4.74
C TYR A 432 -32.28 -25.16 5.92
N MET A 433 -33.26 -24.35 6.32
CA MET A 433 -34.17 -24.66 7.43
C MET A 433 -35.63 -24.47 7.00
N TYR A 434 -36.52 -25.34 7.47
CA TYR A 434 -37.95 -25.16 7.20
C TYR A 434 -38.54 -24.06 8.07
N ARG A 435 -39.34 -23.18 7.45
CA ARG A 435 -40.22 -22.21 8.14
C ARG A 435 -41.02 -22.85 9.27
N SER A 436 -41.52 -24.07 9.08
CA SER A 436 -42.29 -24.78 10.11
C SER A 436 -41.49 -25.13 11.38
N VAL A 437 -40.16 -25.04 11.37
CA VAL A 437 -39.31 -25.16 12.56
C VAL A 437 -38.92 -23.79 13.09
N LEU A 438 -38.59 -22.84 12.20
CA LEU A 438 -38.22 -21.48 12.58
C LEU A 438 -39.38 -20.71 13.21
N ASP A 439 -40.58 -20.73 12.59
CA ASP A 439 -41.75 -19.96 13.03
C ASP A 439 -42.34 -20.44 14.38
N LYS A 440 -41.85 -21.57 14.92
CA LYS A 440 -42.23 -22.05 16.26
C LYS A 440 -41.48 -21.33 17.39
N ARG A 441 -40.35 -20.70 17.08
CA ARG A 441 -39.36 -20.21 18.04
C ARG A 441 -38.90 -18.81 17.64
N GLY A 442 -38.25 -18.10 18.56
CA GLY A 442 -37.51 -16.90 18.19
C GLY A 442 -36.26 -17.24 17.38
N VAL A 443 -35.79 -16.28 16.61
CA VAL A 443 -34.59 -16.39 15.79
C VAL A 443 -33.63 -15.25 16.12
N TRP A 444 -32.41 -15.60 16.49
CA TRP A 444 -31.28 -14.70 16.54
C TRP A 444 -30.53 -14.80 15.20
N MET A 445 -30.75 -13.82 14.34
CA MET A 445 -30.23 -13.83 12.97
C MET A 445 -28.87 -13.14 12.92
N ALA A 446 -27.86 -13.80 12.33
CA ALA A 446 -26.63 -13.14 11.93
C ALA A 446 -26.71 -12.63 10.48
N HIS A 447 -26.67 -11.30 10.32
CA HIS A 447 -26.49 -10.64 9.02
C HIS A 447 -25.66 -9.37 9.22
N ILE A 448 -24.36 -9.52 9.06
CA ILE A 448 -23.38 -8.50 9.45
C ILE A 448 -23.19 -7.42 8.39
N GLU A 449 -22.88 -6.20 8.82
CA GLU A 449 -22.49 -5.09 7.93
C GLU A 449 -23.50 -4.84 6.80
N THR A 450 -24.80 -4.82 7.11
CA THR A 450 -25.90 -4.50 6.19
C THR A 450 -26.81 -3.43 6.79
N ASP A 451 -27.36 -2.56 5.95
CA ASP A 451 -28.48 -1.66 6.29
C ASP A 451 -29.86 -2.27 5.96
N ASP A 452 -29.87 -3.41 5.27
CA ASP A 452 -31.07 -4.20 4.99
C ASP A 452 -30.93 -5.61 5.59
N PRO A 453 -31.41 -5.82 6.84
CA PRO A 453 -31.40 -7.13 7.48
C PRO A 453 -32.29 -8.16 6.76
N HIS A 454 -33.25 -7.73 5.92
CA HIS A 454 -34.16 -8.63 5.20
C HIS A 454 -33.66 -9.06 3.82
N SER A 455 -32.54 -8.50 3.35
CA SER A 455 -31.95 -8.80 2.04
C SER A 455 -31.62 -10.28 1.83
N LEU A 456 -31.37 -11.05 2.91
CA LEU A 456 -31.06 -12.48 2.85
C LEU A 456 -32.04 -13.38 3.60
N TYR A 457 -32.82 -12.86 4.55
CA TYR A 457 -33.78 -13.63 5.35
C TYR A 457 -35.10 -12.89 5.48
N THR A 458 -36.16 -13.55 5.04
CA THR A 458 -37.53 -12.99 4.98
C THR A 458 -38.42 -13.46 6.13
N GLY A 459 -37.87 -14.22 7.09
CA GLY A 459 -38.60 -14.65 8.26
C GLY A 459 -38.53 -13.63 9.38
N GLU A 460 -39.36 -13.85 10.40
CA GLU A 460 -39.30 -13.07 11.63
C GLU A 460 -38.04 -13.44 12.42
N TYR A 461 -37.50 -12.46 13.12
CA TYR A 461 -36.39 -12.62 14.05
C TYR A 461 -36.63 -11.77 15.29
N THR A 462 -36.15 -12.28 16.43
CA THR A 462 -36.24 -11.63 17.74
C THR A 462 -34.98 -10.84 18.06
N MET A 463 -33.84 -11.27 17.52
CA MET A 463 -32.55 -10.64 17.71
C MET A 463 -31.75 -10.60 16.41
N TRP A 464 -30.95 -9.55 16.23
CA TRP A 464 -30.07 -9.38 15.07
C TRP A 464 -28.63 -9.13 15.51
N GLN A 465 -27.72 -10.04 15.13
CA GLN A 465 -26.27 -9.80 15.18
C GLN A 465 -25.86 -9.01 13.94
N PHE A 466 -25.53 -7.73 14.14
CA PHE A 466 -25.27 -6.78 13.04
C PHE A 466 -23.79 -6.47 12.84
N CYS A 467 -22.92 -6.82 13.79
CA CYS A 467 -21.49 -6.53 13.74
C CYS A 467 -20.68 -7.59 14.48
N HIS A 468 -19.57 -8.04 13.89
CA HIS A 468 -18.62 -8.99 14.49
C HIS A 468 -17.26 -8.37 14.87
N LYS A 469 -17.16 -7.03 14.76
CA LYS A 469 -15.95 -6.25 15.00
C LYS A 469 -16.23 -5.07 15.93
N GLY A 470 -17.13 -5.28 16.88
CA GLY A 470 -17.49 -4.29 17.89
C GLY A 470 -16.33 -3.90 18.79
N ARG A 471 -16.53 -2.81 19.53
CA ARG A 471 -15.63 -2.41 20.62
C ARG A 471 -16.46 -1.95 21.80
N VAL A 472 -16.32 -2.65 22.92
CA VAL A 472 -17.11 -2.43 24.13
C VAL A 472 -16.19 -2.15 25.30
N SER A 473 -16.50 -1.14 26.11
CA SER A 473 -15.69 -0.83 27.28
C SER A 473 -15.71 -1.99 28.27
N GLY A 474 -14.52 -2.40 28.73
CA GLY A 474 -14.34 -3.55 29.63
C GLY A 474 -13.96 -4.84 28.91
N LEU A 475 -14.09 -4.92 27.58
CA LEU A 475 -13.73 -6.09 26.79
C LEU A 475 -12.52 -5.83 25.89
N GLU A 476 -11.70 -6.85 25.71
CA GLU A 476 -10.58 -6.84 24.78
C GLU A 476 -10.96 -7.51 23.45
N GLY A 477 -10.35 -7.05 22.36
CA GLY A 477 -10.55 -7.64 21.03
C GLY A 477 -11.87 -7.25 20.35
N ASP A 478 -12.29 -8.13 19.45
CA ASP A 478 -13.53 -7.99 18.68
C ASP A 478 -14.68 -8.58 19.49
N VAL A 479 -15.82 -7.88 19.47
CA VAL A 479 -17.03 -8.29 20.19
C VAL A 479 -18.18 -8.28 19.20
N ASP A 480 -18.95 -9.35 19.23
CA ASP A 480 -20.17 -9.49 18.45
C ASP A 480 -21.29 -8.64 19.09
N LEU A 481 -21.97 -7.84 18.28
CA LEU A 481 -22.95 -6.85 18.73
C LEU A 481 -24.35 -7.19 18.21
N ASN A 482 -25.32 -7.06 19.11
CA ASN A 482 -26.69 -7.47 18.88
C ASN A 482 -27.68 -6.37 19.24
N VAL A 483 -28.79 -6.34 18.52
CA VAL A 483 -30.00 -5.63 18.91
C VAL A 483 -31.15 -6.64 19.03
N CYS A 484 -31.95 -6.50 20.08
CA CYS A 484 -33.11 -7.33 20.36
C CYS A 484 -34.39 -6.51 20.13
N TYR A 485 -35.42 -7.16 19.58
CA TYR A 485 -36.73 -6.60 19.30
C TYR A 485 -37.83 -7.19 20.18
N LYS A 486 -37.46 -8.17 21.02
CA LYS A 486 -38.35 -8.86 21.96
C LYS A 486 -37.98 -8.49 23.39
N THR A 487 -38.98 -8.42 24.26
CA THR A 487 -38.79 -8.33 25.71
C THR A 487 -39.03 -9.72 26.28
N TYR A 488 -38.11 -10.20 27.12
CA TYR A 488 -38.23 -11.46 27.84
C TYR A 488 -38.68 -11.15 29.29
N GLU A 489 -39.50 -12.02 29.86
CA GLU A 489 -40.12 -11.85 31.20
C GLU A 489 -39.49 -12.74 32.26
#